data_AF-A0A928HTM3-F1
#
_entry.id   AF-A0A928HTM3-F1
#
_cell.length_a   1.000
_cell.length_b   1.000
_cell.length_c   1.000
_cell.angle_alpha   90.00
_cell.angle_beta   90.00
_cell.angle_gamma   90.00
#
_symmetry.space_group_name_H-M   'P 1'
#
loop_
_entity.id
_entity.type
_entity.pdbx_description
1 polymer ?
#
loop_
_entity_poly.entity_id
_entity_poly.type
_entity_poly.pdbx_seq_one_letter_code
_entity_poly.pdbx_strand_id
1 'polypeptide(L)'
;MVRSRYRAALAGGCLFLALSGCGLQTTEVHPRSSSPTSPTPTTPTTTPVTIPADKLNCDNGTIITIQETTNLWLSAEADGPSYTVHGVTAEDGNRRASILGGDKTSGIHEELQLGESVTHDGVGTFTLIDISPFSGSSRAPGEGGFATFCFEPEDDFNINPDLE
;
A
#
# COMPACT_ATOMS: atom_id res chain seq x y z
N MET A 1 -32.74 -0.62 -38.56
CA MET A 1 -31.52 -0.34 -39.33
C MET A 1 -30.36 -1.10 -38.71
N VAL A 2 -29.65 -1.84 -39.58
CA VAL A 2 -28.31 -2.44 -39.46
C VAL A 2 -28.00 -3.34 -38.25
N ARG A 3 -28.14 -4.65 -38.51
CA ARG A 3 -27.29 -5.71 -37.93
C ARG A 3 -25.90 -5.59 -38.52
N SER A 4 -24.85 -5.77 -37.73
CA SER A 4 -23.55 -6.16 -38.26
C SER A 4 -22.95 -7.29 -37.45
N ARG A 5 -22.80 -8.42 -38.15
CA ARG A 5 -22.05 -9.62 -37.77
C ARG A 5 -20.68 -9.49 -38.43
N TYR A 6 -19.60 -9.87 -37.74
CA TYR A 6 -18.43 -10.40 -38.44
C TYR A 6 -17.93 -11.66 -37.75
N ARG A 7 -17.58 -12.62 -38.61
CA ARG A 7 -17.25 -14.01 -38.35
C ARG A 7 -15.73 -14.21 -38.25
N ALA A 8 -15.39 -15.31 -37.62
CA ALA A 8 -14.12 -16.01 -37.49
C ALA A 8 -13.31 -16.26 -38.78
N ALA A 9 -12.01 -16.54 -38.60
CA ALA A 9 -11.15 -17.54 -39.26
C ALA A 9 -9.65 -17.22 -38.96
N LEU A 10 -8.63 -18.07 -39.00
CA LEU A 10 -8.32 -19.52 -38.83
C LEU A 10 -6.84 -19.68 -39.31
N ALA A 11 -6.15 -20.74 -38.88
CA ALA A 11 -4.90 -21.30 -39.46
C ALA A 11 -3.61 -20.49 -39.25
N GLY A 12 -2.40 -21.03 -39.12
CA GLY A 12 -1.77 -22.35 -39.25
C GLY A 12 -0.25 -22.08 -39.09
N GLY A 13 0.58 -22.86 -38.39
CA GLY A 13 1.07 -24.19 -38.77
C GLY A 13 2.34 -24.11 -39.63
N CYS A 14 3.52 -24.45 -39.07
CA CYS A 14 4.71 -25.11 -39.68
C CYS A 14 5.85 -25.07 -38.63
N LEU A 15 6.38 -26.16 -38.06
CA LEU A 15 7.02 -27.40 -38.59
C LEU A 15 8.38 -27.14 -39.26
N PHE A 16 9.46 -27.69 -38.67
CA PHE A 16 10.66 -28.34 -39.28
C PHE A 16 11.60 -28.77 -38.11
N LEU A 17 11.63 -30.05 -37.68
CA LEU A 17 12.52 -31.18 -38.08
C LEU A 17 14.01 -30.99 -37.69
N ALA A 18 14.52 -31.66 -36.63
CA ALA A 18 15.28 -32.95 -36.61
C ALA A 18 16.82 -32.71 -36.65
N LEU A 19 17.78 -33.37 -35.98
CA LEU A 19 18.07 -34.78 -35.63
C LEU A 19 19.29 -34.87 -34.67
N SER A 20 19.59 -36.09 -34.20
CA SER A 20 20.80 -36.64 -33.50
C SER A 20 20.70 -36.74 -31.97
N GLY A 21 20.81 -37.91 -31.33
CA GLY A 21 21.15 -39.27 -31.75
C GLY A 21 21.66 -40.06 -30.54
N CYS A 22 21.39 -41.39 -30.49
CA CYS A 22 21.99 -42.49 -29.70
C CYS A 22 22.33 -42.27 -28.20
N GLY A 23 21.97 -43.13 -27.24
CA GLY A 23 21.47 -44.50 -27.31
C GLY A 23 21.22 -45.05 -25.89
N LEU A 24 20.55 -46.20 -25.83
CA LEU A 24 20.39 -47.01 -24.61
C LEU A 24 21.73 -47.61 -24.18
N GLN A 25 22.07 -47.51 -22.90
CA GLN A 25 22.76 -48.59 -22.19
C GLN A 25 22.56 -48.48 -20.68
N THR A 26 21.92 -49.51 -20.14
CA THR A 26 21.89 -49.87 -18.72
C THR A 26 23.24 -50.42 -18.30
N THR A 27 23.84 -49.91 -17.23
CA THR A 27 24.58 -50.74 -16.25
C THR A 27 24.79 -49.96 -14.95
N GLU A 28 24.19 -50.51 -13.91
CA GLU A 28 24.39 -50.25 -12.49
C GLU A 28 25.81 -50.65 -12.06
N VAL A 29 26.42 -49.91 -11.10
CA VAL A 29 27.18 -50.42 -9.92
C VAL A 29 27.92 -49.25 -9.20
N HIS A 30 27.43 -48.96 -7.98
CA HIS A 30 28.08 -48.47 -6.75
C HIS A 30 28.69 -47.03 -6.60
N PRO A 31 28.61 -46.46 -5.38
CA PRO A 31 28.60 -45.01 -5.15
C PRO A 31 29.99 -44.45 -4.82
N ARG A 32 30.24 -43.21 -5.27
CA ARG A 32 31.34 -42.40 -4.75
C ARG A 32 30.78 -41.08 -4.23
N SER A 33 30.88 -40.95 -2.91
CA SER A 33 30.64 -39.74 -2.14
C SER A 33 31.51 -38.60 -2.66
N SER A 34 30.87 -37.53 -3.13
CA SER A 34 31.38 -36.15 -3.10
C SER A 34 30.20 -35.22 -3.36
N SER A 35 29.73 -34.56 -2.30
CA SER A 35 28.61 -33.62 -2.31
C SER A 35 28.80 -32.51 -3.36
N PRO A 36 27.78 -32.16 -4.16
CA PRO A 36 27.81 -30.93 -4.93
C PRO A 36 27.62 -29.75 -3.96
N THR A 37 28.60 -28.83 -3.93
CA THR A 37 28.47 -27.55 -3.24
C THR A 37 27.35 -26.74 -3.93
N SER A 38 26.19 -26.69 -3.30
CA SER A 38 25.10 -25.80 -3.69
C SER A 38 25.60 -24.34 -3.60
N PRO A 39 25.37 -23.48 -4.60
CA PRO A 39 25.57 -22.05 -4.40
C PRO A 39 24.63 -21.61 -3.27
N THR A 40 25.20 -20.97 -2.25
CA THR A 40 24.46 -20.32 -1.18
C THR A 40 23.48 -19.33 -1.81
N PRO A 41 22.18 -19.38 -1.48
CA PRO A 41 21.26 -18.30 -1.85
C PRO A 41 21.78 -17.03 -1.18
N THR A 42 22.22 -16.06 -1.96
CA THR A 42 22.49 -14.72 -1.45
C THR A 42 21.14 -14.12 -1.07
N THR A 43 20.77 -14.21 0.20
CA THR A 43 19.63 -13.47 0.75
C THR A 43 19.86 -11.99 0.44
N PRO A 44 18.97 -11.30 -0.29
CA PRO A 44 19.09 -9.87 -0.44
C PRO A 44 19.04 -9.26 0.97
N THR A 45 20.06 -8.50 1.32
CA THR A 45 20.06 -7.69 2.54
C THR A 45 19.07 -6.55 2.33
N THR A 46 17.79 -6.82 2.56
CA THR A 46 16.80 -5.77 2.78
C THR A 46 17.11 -5.19 4.14
N THR A 47 17.77 -4.03 4.19
CA THR A 47 17.81 -3.24 5.42
C THR A 47 16.35 -2.92 5.76
N PRO A 48 15.77 -3.43 6.86
CA PRO A 48 14.44 -3.02 7.24
C PRO A 48 14.51 -1.52 7.52
N VAL A 49 13.66 -0.75 6.84
CA VAL A 49 13.43 0.66 7.18
C VAL A 49 13.02 0.68 8.64
N THR A 50 13.95 1.05 9.51
CA THR A 50 13.72 1.09 10.94
C THR A 50 13.15 2.46 11.24
N ILE A 51 11.82 2.57 11.23
CA ILE A 51 11.13 3.79 11.62
C ILE A 51 11.41 4.00 13.12
N PRO A 52 11.91 5.18 13.53
CA PRO A 52 12.14 5.46 14.94
C PRO A 52 10.84 5.32 15.74
N ALA A 53 10.85 4.58 16.84
CA ALA A 53 9.65 4.31 17.62
C ALA A 53 9.03 5.58 18.22
N ASP A 54 9.85 6.61 18.47
CA ASP A 54 9.41 7.94 18.90
C ASP A 54 8.52 8.64 17.86
N LYS A 55 8.68 8.33 16.56
CA LYS A 55 7.83 8.87 15.50
C LYS A 55 6.47 8.18 15.38
N LEU A 56 6.30 7.06 16.07
CA LEU A 56 5.06 6.29 16.07
C LEU A 56 4.28 6.42 17.39
N ASN A 57 4.84 7.13 18.38
CA ASN A 57 4.19 7.39 19.65
C ASN A 57 3.21 8.57 19.51
N CYS A 58 2.03 8.46 20.13
CA CYS A 58 0.99 9.49 20.09
C CYS A 58 0.63 9.95 21.51
N ASP A 59 1.60 10.49 22.24
CA ASP A 59 1.40 10.86 23.65
C ASP A 59 0.66 12.20 23.82
N ASN A 60 0.79 13.12 22.85
CA ASN A 60 0.22 14.47 22.91
C ASN A 60 -0.90 14.70 21.89
N GLY A 61 -1.40 13.65 21.25
CA GLY A 61 -2.41 13.74 20.20
C GLY A 61 -3.52 12.71 20.35
N THR A 62 -4.47 12.79 19.44
CA THR A 62 -5.59 11.87 19.32
C THR A 62 -5.31 10.87 18.20
N ILE A 63 -5.53 9.58 18.46
CA ILE A 63 -5.41 8.55 17.43
C ILE A 63 -6.67 8.59 16.57
N ILE A 64 -6.50 8.92 15.29
CA ILE A 64 -7.58 8.89 14.31
C ILE A 64 -7.30 7.84 13.25
N THR A 65 -8.34 7.13 12.81
CA THR A 65 -8.23 6.16 11.71
C THR A 65 -9.17 6.58 10.60
N ILE A 66 -8.63 6.73 9.39
CA ILE A 66 -9.40 7.07 8.20
C ILE A 66 -9.37 5.87 7.27
N GLN A 67 -10.56 5.39 6.90
CA GLN A 67 -10.69 4.42 5.83
C GLN A 67 -10.62 5.15 4.48
N GLU A 68 -9.93 4.57 3.50
CA GLU A 68 -9.85 5.16 2.17
C GLU A 68 -11.22 5.59 1.65
N THR A 69 -11.26 6.74 0.98
CA THR A 69 -12.47 7.34 0.37
C THR A 69 -13.61 7.69 1.34
N THR A 70 -13.37 7.60 2.66
CA THR A 70 -14.29 8.10 3.69
C THR A 70 -13.83 9.48 4.15
N ASN A 71 -14.78 10.40 4.35
CA ASN A 71 -14.48 11.71 4.92
C ASN A 71 -14.61 11.66 6.45
N LEU A 72 -13.56 12.04 7.14
CA LEU A 72 -13.54 12.28 8.57
C LEU A 72 -13.61 13.79 8.82
N TRP A 73 -14.57 14.21 9.66
CA TRP A 73 -14.72 15.60 10.10
C TRP A 73 -14.10 15.73 11.48
N LEU A 74 -13.06 16.57 11.59
CA LEU A 74 -12.30 16.72 12.84
C LEU A 74 -12.88 17.80 13.75
N SER A 75 -13.59 18.78 13.19
CA SER A 75 -14.14 19.87 13.97
C SER A 75 -15.51 19.52 14.54
N ALA A 76 -15.82 20.09 15.70
CA ALA A 76 -17.20 20.10 16.23
C ALA A 76 -18.15 20.97 15.38
N GLU A 77 -17.62 21.85 14.54
CA GLU A 77 -18.38 22.72 13.66
C GLU A 77 -18.82 22.00 12.37
N ALA A 78 -20.08 22.20 11.96
CA ALA A 78 -20.67 21.50 10.81
C ALA A 78 -20.00 21.81 9.45
N ASP A 79 -19.30 22.94 9.34
CA ASP A 79 -18.59 23.40 8.14
C ASP A 79 -17.06 23.32 8.30
N GLY A 80 -16.57 22.63 9.33
CA GLY A 80 -15.13 22.51 9.61
C GLY A 80 -14.38 21.66 8.58
N PRO A 81 -13.05 21.54 8.71
CA PRO A 81 -12.26 20.79 7.76
C PRO A 81 -12.61 19.29 7.78
N SER A 82 -12.61 18.68 6.59
CA SER A 82 -12.77 17.23 6.44
C SER A 82 -11.60 16.62 5.69
N TYR A 83 -11.25 15.39 6.04
CA TYR A 83 -10.09 14.68 5.50
C TYR A 83 -10.46 13.29 5.00
N THR A 84 -9.81 12.86 3.94
CA THR A 84 -9.89 11.50 3.43
C THR A 84 -8.50 10.99 3.09
N VAL A 85 -8.40 9.68 2.90
CA VAL A 85 -7.15 9.03 2.51
C VAL A 85 -7.30 8.21 1.24
N HIS A 86 -6.18 8.06 0.53
CA HIS A 86 -6.05 7.26 -0.68
C HIS A 86 -4.68 6.60 -0.75
N GLY A 87 -4.54 5.61 -1.63
CA GLY A 87 -3.25 5.01 -1.95
C GLY A 87 -2.63 4.25 -0.78
N VAL A 88 -3.46 3.71 0.12
CA VAL A 88 -2.96 2.96 1.29
C VAL A 88 -2.29 1.67 0.80
N THR A 89 -0.96 1.62 0.86
CA THR A 89 -0.16 0.54 0.28
C THR A 89 0.98 0.13 1.21
N ALA A 90 1.25 -1.17 1.26
CA ALA A 90 2.39 -1.75 1.97
C ALA A 90 3.11 -2.74 1.05
N GLU A 91 3.93 -2.23 0.14
CA GLU A 91 4.67 -3.05 -0.84
C GLU A 91 6.17 -2.87 -0.62
N ASP A 92 6.93 -3.96 -0.64
CA ASP A 92 8.41 -3.94 -0.54
C ASP A 92 8.99 -3.14 0.64
N GLY A 93 8.25 -3.07 1.76
CA GLY A 93 8.62 -2.30 2.94
C GLY A 93 8.30 -0.80 2.86
N ASN A 94 7.74 -0.33 1.74
CA ASN A 94 7.21 1.02 1.58
C ASN A 94 5.75 1.06 2.05
N ARG A 95 5.55 1.58 3.26
CA ARG A 95 4.24 1.72 3.90
C ARG A 95 3.82 3.19 3.84
N ARG A 96 2.84 3.50 2.98
CA ARG A 96 2.42 4.87 2.67
C ARG A 96 0.91 5.04 2.54
N ALA A 97 0.46 6.27 2.70
CA ALA A 97 -0.89 6.72 2.41
C ALA A 97 -0.88 8.20 2.00
N SER A 98 -1.76 8.59 1.08
CA SER A 98 -2.01 9.99 0.76
C SER A 98 -3.15 10.51 1.62
N ILE A 99 -2.96 11.64 2.27
CA ILE A 99 -4.01 12.38 2.98
C ILE A 99 -4.37 13.61 2.15
N LEU A 100 -5.66 13.86 1.99
CA LEU A 100 -6.16 15.11 1.44
C LEU A 100 -7.31 15.62 2.31
N GLY A 101 -7.41 16.92 2.45
CA GLY A 101 -8.53 17.50 3.18
C GLY A 101 -8.35 18.97 3.46
N GLY A 102 -9.39 19.57 4.03
CA GLY A 102 -9.43 20.99 4.31
C GLY A 102 -10.85 21.53 4.37
N ASP A 103 -10.93 22.85 4.33
CA ASP A 103 -12.17 23.61 4.35
C ASP A 103 -12.28 24.52 3.11
N LYS A 104 -13.12 25.55 3.18
CA LYS A 104 -13.37 26.50 2.07
C LYS A 104 -12.20 27.46 1.81
N THR A 105 -11.23 27.52 2.71
CA THR A 105 -10.15 28.51 2.75
C THR A 105 -8.75 27.92 2.67
N SER A 106 -8.54 26.72 3.21
CA SER A 106 -7.23 26.03 3.22
C SER A 106 -7.38 24.51 3.21
N GLY A 107 -6.28 23.83 2.90
CA GLY A 107 -6.23 22.37 2.91
C GLY A 107 -4.84 21.83 2.64
N ILE A 108 -4.72 20.51 2.77
CA ILE A 108 -3.50 19.73 2.58
C ILE A 108 -3.73 18.63 1.53
N HIS A 109 -2.65 18.25 0.86
CA HIS A 109 -2.62 17.07 -0.01
C HIS A 109 -1.18 16.55 -0.06
N GLU A 110 -0.91 15.49 0.69
CA GLU A 110 0.44 14.93 0.82
C GLU A 110 0.42 13.41 0.83
N GLU A 111 1.47 12.79 0.27
CA GLU A 111 1.77 11.37 0.44
C GLU A 111 2.76 11.21 1.60
N LEU A 112 2.38 10.43 2.61
CA LEU A 112 3.18 10.19 3.79
C LEU A 112 3.59 8.73 3.88
N GLN A 113 4.84 8.50 4.27
CA GLN A 113 5.32 7.23 4.81
C GLN A 113 5.13 7.19 6.34
N LEU A 114 5.21 6.00 6.92
CA LEU A 114 5.14 5.86 8.38
C LEU A 114 6.20 6.71 9.10
N GLY A 115 5.74 7.46 10.09
CA GLY A 115 6.52 8.43 10.87
C GLY A 115 6.69 9.79 10.22
N GLU A 116 6.24 9.98 8.97
CA GLU A 116 6.18 11.29 8.32
C GLU A 116 4.91 12.03 8.74
N SER A 117 4.97 13.36 8.65
CA SER A 117 3.91 14.25 9.11
C SER A 117 3.61 15.38 8.13
N VAL A 118 2.38 15.87 8.16
CA VAL A 118 1.94 17.09 7.46
C VAL A 118 1.15 17.97 8.43
N THR A 119 1.32 19.28 8.33
CA THR A 119 0.60 20.26 9.14
C THR A 119 -0.40 21.01 8.27
N HIS A 120 -1.63 21.15 8.78
CA HIS A 120 -2.61 22.09 8.25
C HIS A 120 -2.70 23.27 9.23
N ASP A 121 -2.15 24.42 8.82
CA ASP A 121 -2.16 25.66 9.61
C ASP A 121 -3.58 26.01 10.09
N GLY A 122 -3.73 26.29 11.38
CA GLY A 122 -5.02 26.58 12.02
C GLY A 122 -5.84 25.34 12.40
N VAL A 123 -5.34 24.14 12.14
CA VAL A 123 -6.03 22.87 12.45
C VAL A 123 -5.17 21.94 13.28
N GLY A 124 -3.98 21.59 12.81
CA GLY A 124 -3.09 20.67 13.52
C GLY A 124 -2.16 19.86 12.63
N THR A 125 -1.43 18.93 13.25
CA THR A 125 -0.44 18.08 12.59
C THR A 125 -0.91 16.64 12.55
N PHE A 126 -0.76 16.01 11.38
CA PHE A 126 -1.05 14.61 11.13
C PHE A 126 0.26 13.85 10.98
N THR A 127 0.52 12.89 11.86
CA THR A 127 1.67 11.97 11.73
C THR A 127 1.16 10.58 11.40
N LEU A 128 1.60 9.98 10.29
CA LEU A 128 1.15 8.64 9.89
C LEU A 128 1.82 7.57 10.77
N ILE A 129 1.05 6.85 11.59
CA ILE A 129 1.59 5.91 12.58
C ILE A 129 1.28 4.44 12.28
N ASP A 130 0.23 4.16 11.50
CA ASP A 130 -0.02 2.80 10.99
C ASP A 130 -0.81 2.81 9.67
N ILE A 131 -0.71 1.71 8.93
CA ILE A 131 -1.52 1.47 7.73
C ILE A 131 -2.01 0.02 7.65
N SER A 132 -3.24 -0.17 7.21
CA SER A 132 -3.80 -1.49 6.95
C SER A 132 -4.29 -1.55 5.50
N PRO A 133 -3.48 -2.02 4.54
CA PRO A 133 -3.87 -2.06 3.13
C PRO A 133 -4.97 -3.09 2.90
N PHE A 134 -5.83 -2.83 1.92
CA PHE A 134 -6.88 -3.74 1.51
C PHE A 134 -6.41 -4.65 0.37
N SER A 135 -6.60 -5.96 0.53
CA SER A 135 -6.14 -6.98 -0.44
C SER A 135 -7.17 -7.34 -1.51
N GLY A 136 -8.35 -6.70 -1.50
CA GLY A 136 -9.38 -6.88 -2.50
C GLY A 136 -9.35 -5.79 -3.59
N SER A 137 -10.09 -6.02 -4.67
CA SER A 137 -10.41 -4.97 -5.63
C SER A 137 -11.44 -4.01 -5.03
N SER A 138 -10.99 -2.98 -4.32
CA SER A 138 -11.86 -1.88 -3.87
C SER A 138 -12.54 -1.23 -5.08
N ARG A 139 -13.85 -0.97 -5.00
CA ARG A 139 -14.58 -0.28 -6.08
C ARG A 139 -15.64 0.71 -5.59
N ALA A 140 -16.00 0.73 -4.30
CA ALA A 140 -16.96 1.67 -3.73
C ALA A 140 -16.34 2.60 -2.67
N PRO A 141 -16.91 3.79 -2.44
CA PRO A 141 -16.55 4.64 -1.30
C PRO A 141 -16.74 3.91 0.04
N GLY A 142 -15.80 4.07 0.96
CA GLY A 142 -15.77 3.30 2.23
C GLY A 142 -15.30 1.86 2.05
N GLU A 143 -14.69 1.52 0.91
CA GLU A 143 -13.96 0.28 0.71
C GLU A 143 -12.49 0.60 0.41
N GLY A 144 -11.58 -0.04 1.12
CA GLY A 144 -10.14 0.17 0.92
C GLY A 144 -9.38 -0.02 2.21
N GLY A 145 -8.11 0.36 2.15
CA GLY A 145 -7.22 0.31 3.29
C GLY A 145 -7.57 1.36 4.34
N PHE A 146 -6.88 1.29 5.45
CA PHE A 146 -6.96 2.22 6.56
C PHE A 146 -5.62 2.89 6.76
N ALA A 147 -5.64 4.18 7.08
CA ALA A 147 -4.48 4.91 7.56
C ALA A 147 -4.79 5.45 8.94
N THR A 148 -3.89 5.21 9.88
CA THR A 148 -3.99 5.66 11.27
C THR A 148 -2.98 6.77 11.49
N PHE A 149 -3.46 7.90 12.00
CA PHE A 149 -2.64 9.06 12.31
C PHE A 149 -2.65 9.34 13.81
N CYS A 150 -1.52 9.83 14.30
CA CYS A 150 -1.53 10.69 15.47
C CYS A 150 -1.89 12.10 15.01
N PHE A 151 -3.02 12.62 15.47
CA PHE A 151 -3.44 13.98 15.20
C PHE A 151 -3.20 14.86 16.42
N GLU A 152 -2.33 15.84 16.28
CA GLU A 152 -2.04 16.84 17.31
C GLU A 152 -2.77 18.14 16.91
N PRO A 153 -3.92 18.47 17.55
CA PRO A 153 -4.66 19.69 17.24
C PRO A 153 -3.83 20.93 17.62
N GLU A 154 -4.00 22.00 16.86
CA GLU A 154 -3.50 23.32 17.29
C GLU A 154 -4.35 23.85 18.46
N ASP A 155 -3.76 24.66 19.36
CA ASP A 155 -4.38 25.08 20.62
C ASP A 155 -5.79 25.70 20.46
N ASP A 156 -6.03 26.41 19.36
CA ASP A 156 -7.29 27.10 19.07
C ASP A 156 -8.28 26.25 18.22
N PHE A 157 -7.90 25.02 17.84
CA PHE A 157 -8.75 24.15 17.03
C PHE A 157 -9.79 23.42 17.90
N ASN A 158 -11.07 23.69 17.64
CA ASN A 158 -12.18 23.04 18.33
C ASN A 158 -12.45 21.63 17.76
N ILE A 159 -11.82 20.63 18.37
CA ILE A 159 -11.96 19.22 17.98
C ILE A 159 -13.35 18.67 18.32
N ASN A 160 -13.87 17.78 17.48
CA ASN A 160 -15.10 17.05 17.76
C ASN A 160 -14.88 16.11 18.96
N PRO A 161 -15.62 16.25 20.07
CA PRO A 161 -15.44 15.42 21.27
C PRO A 161 -15.77 13.95 21.04
N ASP A 162 -16.48 13.60 19.97
CA ASP A 162 -16.77 12.20 19.61
C ASP A 162 -15.54 11.45 19.05
N LEU A 163 -14.40 12.15 18.89
CA LEU A 163 -13.12 11.58 18.45
C LEU A 163 -12.19 11.19 19.61
N GLU A 164 -12.52 11.57 20.85
CA GLU A 164 -11.76 11.24 22.07
C GLU A 164 -12.23 9.95 22.75
#